data_AF-A0A5P1V212-F1
#
_entry.id   AF-A0A5P1V212-F1
#
_cell.length_a   1.000
_cell.length_b   1.000
_cell.length_c   1.000
_cell.angle_alpha   90.00
_cell.angle_beta   90.00
_cell.angle_gamma   90.00
#
_symmetry.space_group_name_H-M   'P 1'
#
loop_
_entity.id
_entity.type
_entity.pdbx_description
1 polymer ?
#
loop_
_entity_poly.entity_id
_entity_poly.type
_entity_poly.pdbx_seq_one_letter_code
_entity_poly.pdbx_strand_id
1 'polypeptide(L)'
;MKINDILGVNVENLKNLKEAKKKEEAFASEVRRKGEGKPQEVSPAVVELSSKKVVENAVKKAASLPEIREEKVSQIKAQIEAGTYNVSNREIARAMVGSLLNEIA
;
A
#
# COMPACT_ATOMS: atom_id res chain seq x y z
N MET A 1 8.13 39.54 -22.40
CA MET A 1 7.83 38.82 -21.15
C MET A 1 9.04 37.99 -20.76
N LYS A 2 9.56 38.12 -19.53
CA LYS A 2 10.66 37.32 -18.99
C LYS A 2 10.06 36.35 -17.96
N ILE A 3 10.29 35.05 -18.13
CA ILE A 3 9.80 33.99 -17.24
C ILE A 3 10.90 33.74 -16.21
N ASN A 4 10.69 34.14 -14.96
CA ASN A 4 11.55 33.82 -13.83
C ASN A 4 10.68 33.10 -12.79
N ASP A 5 10.57 31.77 -12.82
CA ASP A 5 9.98 30.99 -11.72
C ASP A 5 10.20 29.47 -11.84
N ILE A 6 11.43 29.01 -12.07
CA ILE A 6 11.75 27.59 -11.88
C ILE A 6 13.10 27.44 -11.20
N LEU A 7 13.19 27.72 -9.89
CA LEU A 7 14.26 27.18 -9.05
C LEU A 7 13.73 26.94 -7.63
N GLY A 8 12.97 25.86 -7.48
CA GLY A 8 12.55 25.31 -6.19
C GLY A 8 12.92 23.84 -6.09
N VAL A 9 14.17 23.47 -6.38
CA VAL A 9 14.65 22.09 -6.14
C VAL A 9 15.25 22.07 -4.73
N ASN A 10 14.55 21.36 -3.85
CA ASN A 10 14.81 21.20 -2.43
C ASN A 10 16.28 20.77 -2.13
N VAL A 11 17.11 21.74 -1.79
CA VAL A 11 18.54 21.59 -1.47
C VAL A 11 18.81 20.82 -0.17
N GLU A 12 17.79 20.62 0.67
CA GLU A 12 17.92 19.89 1.94
C GLU A 12 18.09 18.39 1.70
N ASN A 13 17.46 17.83 0.66
CA ASN A 13 17.58 16.41 0.30
C ASN A 13 19.00 16.02 -0.16
N LEU A 14 19.79 16.96 -0.70
CA LEU A 14 21.16 16.70 -1.15
C LEU A 14 22.16 16.65 0.01
N LYS A 15 21.90 17.38 1.10
CA LYS A 15 22.75 17.35 2.32
C LYS A 15 22.63 15.98 3.00
N ASN A 16 21.41 15.47 3.10
CA ASN A 16 21.14 14.15 3.68
C ASN A 16 21.80 13.01 2.88
N LEU A 17 21.89 13.13 1.55
CA LEU A 17 22.55 12.14 0.70
C LEU A 17 24.08 12.09 0.91
N LYS A 18 24.73 13.26 1.09
CA LYS A 18 26.18 13.33 1.34
C LYS A 18 26.55 12.78 2.71
N GLU A 19 25.74 13.07 3.72
CA GLU A 19 25.95 12.54 5.08
C GLU A 19 25.70 11.03 5.16
N ALA A 20 24.71 10.52 4.43
CA ALA A 20 24.47 9.08 4.31
C ALA A 20 25.64 8.35 3.64
N LYS A 21 26.19 8.89 2.54
CA LYS A 21 27.38 8.31 1.87
C LYS A 21 28.62 8.31 2.76
N LYS A 22 28.84 9.38 3.53
CA LYS A 22 29.98 9.47 4.45
C LYS A 22 29.88 8.49 5.62
N LYS A 23 28.66 8.20 6.10
CA LYS A 23 28.41 7.15 7.10
C LYS A 23 28.57 5.74 6.51
N GLU A 24 28.18 5.51 5.27
CA GLU A 24 28.42 4.24 4.56
C GLU A 24 29.91 3.98 4.34
N GLU A 25 30.68 4.99 3.92
CA GLU A 25 32.13 4.86 3.71
C GLU A 25 32.90 4.62 5.01
N ALA A 26 32.49 5.26 6.11
CA ALA A 26 33.06 5.02 7.44
C ALA A 26 32.78 3.59 7.90
N PHE A 27 31.54 3.11 7.75
CA PHE A 27 31.14 1.74 8.11
C PHE A 27 31.82 0.68 7.22
N ALA A 28 31.96 0.93 5.93
CA ALA A 28 32.68 0.05 5.00
C ALA A 28 34.18 -0.06 5.32
N SER A 29 34.80 1.01 5.83
CA SER A 29 36.20 1.01 6.25
C SER A 29 36.45 0.23 7.55
N GLU A 30 35.46 0.20 8.43
CA GLU A 30 35.51 -0.54 9.71
C GLU A 30 35.27 -2.05 9.51
N VAL A 31 34.35 -2.41 8.62
CA VAL A 31 34.08 -3.81 8.23
C VAL A 31 35.28 -4.46 7.53
N ARG A 32 36.04 -3.70 6.72
CA ARG A 32 37.24 -4.21 6.03
C ARG A 32 38.42 -4.51 6.97
N ARG A 33 38.49 -3.88 8.16
CA ARG A 33 39.59 -4.11 9.12
C ARG A 33 39.37 -5.31 10.05
N LYS A 34 38.18 -5.93 10.06
CA LYS A 34 37.82 -6.98 11.03
C LYS A 34 37.47 -8.34 10.40
N GLY A 35 37.91 -8.59 9.16
CA GLY A 35 37.45 -9.72 8.35
C GLY A 35 38.54 -10.66 7.82
N GLU A 36 39.53 -11.05 8.63
CA GLU A 36 40.27 -12.31 8.38
C GLU A 36 39.57 -13.44 9.14
N GLY A 37 38.57 -14.06 8.49
CA GLY A 37 37.84 -15.19 9.05
C GLY A 37 36.89 -15.82 8.04
N LYS A 38 37.34 -16.96 7.49
CA LYS A 38 36.66 -18.05 6.73
C LYS A 38 35.46 -17.70 5.81
N PRO A 39 35.45 -18.16 4.55
CA PRO A 39 34.33 -17.93 3.63
C PRO A 39 33.09 -18.67 4.14
N GLN A 40 32.12 -17.90 4.64
CA GLN A 40 30.81 -18.37 5.00
C GLN A 40 29.96 -18.42 3.72
N GLU A 41 29.41 -19.58 3.40
CA GLU A 41 28.52 -19.80 2.27
C GLU A 41 27.39 -18.76 2.29
N VAL A 42 27.43 -17.85 1.32
CA VAL A 42 26.34 -16.92 1.05
C VAL A 42 25.18 -17.72 0.47
N SER A 43 24.26 -18.13 1.33
CA SER A 43 22.92 -18.52 0.89
C SER A 43 22.32 -17.36 0.09
N PRO A 44 21.65 -17.62 -1.04
CA PRO A 44 21.04 -16.55 -1.82
C PRO A 44 20.02 -15.83 -0.95
N ALA A 45 20.27 -14.55 -0.67
CA ALA A 45 19.32 -13.70 0.03
C ALA A 45 18.06 -13.59 -0.81
N VAL A 46 17.00 -14.30 -0.41
CA VAL A 46 15.69 -14.22 -1.06
C VAL A 46 15.11 -12.86 -0.71
N VAL A 47 15.13 -11.93 -1.68
CA VAL A 47 14.46 -10.64 -1.55
C VAL A 47 12.96 -10.86 -1.76
N GLU A 48 12.22 -11.06 -0.68
CA GLU A 48 10.76 -11.11 -0.74
C GLU A 48 10.20 -9.74 -1.14
N LEU A 49 9.42 -9.68 -2.23
CA LEU A 49 8.67 -8.47 -2.56
C LEU A 49 7.66 -8.20 -1.43
N SER A 50 7.86 -7.10 -0.70
CA SER A 50 6.99 -6.66 0.40
C SER A 50 5.50 -6.60 0.01
N SER A 51 5.21 -6.32 -1.27
CA SER A 51 3.86 -6.31 -1.82
C SER A 51 3.16 -7.67 -1.76
N LYS A 52 3.87 -8.79 -1.97
CA LYS A 52 3.27 -10.14 -1.93
C LYS A 52 2.73 -10.47 -0.54
N LYS A 53 3.52 -10.18 0.50
CA LYS A 53 3.14 -10.41 1.90
C LYS A 53 1.95 -9.55 2.33
N VAL A 54 1.85 -8.33 1.82
CA VAL A 54 0.71 -7.44 2.07
C VAL A 54 -0.58 -8.01 1.46
N VAL A 55 -0.51 -8.48 0.21
CA VAL A 55 -1.66 -9.09 -0.47
C VAL A 55 -2.11 -10.37 0.24
N GLU A 56 -1.18 -11.26 0.59
CA GLU A 56 -1.49 -12.51 1.32
C GLU A 56 -2.17 -12.22 2.68
N ASN A 57 -1.67 -11.23 3.41
CA ASN A 57 -2.28 -10.82 4.67
C ASN A 57 -3.68 -10.20 4.47
N ALA A 58 -3.88 -9.44 3.39
CA ALA A 58 -5.19 -8.88 3.06
C ALA A 58 -6.21 -9.96 2.71
N VAL A 59 -5.83 -10.98 1.93
CA VAL A 59 -6.69 -12.13 1.59
C VAL A 59 -7.08 -12.91 2.84
N LYS A 60 -6.11 -13.21 3.72
CA LYS A 60 -6.38 -13.90 5.00
C LYS A 60 -7.34 -13.12 5.88
N LYS A 61 -7.16 -11.80 5.99
CA LYS A 61 -8.08 -10.94 6.75
C LYS A 61 -9.47 -10.89 6.11
N ALA A 62 -9.55 -10.77 4.79
CA ALA A 62 -10.83 -10.77 4.09
C ALA A 62 -11.60 -12.08 4.30
N ALA A 63 -10.92 -13.22 4.30
CA ALA A 63 -11.53 -14.53 4.57
C ALA A 63 -12.02 -14.70 6.02
N SER A 64 -11.41 -13.99 6.98
CA SER A 64 -11.85 -13.99 8.38
C SER A 64 -13.03 -13.06 8.67
N LEU A 65 -13.45 -12.25 7.70
CA LEU A 65 -14.61 -11.37 7.86
C LEU A 65 -15.89 -12.22 7.87
N PRO A 66 -16.91 -11.80 8.64
CA PRO A 66 -18.20 -12.47 8.62
C PRO A 66 -18.81 -12.39 7.21
N GLU A 67 -19.49 -13.46 6.82
CA GLU A 67 -20.19 -13.56 5.54
C GLU A 67 -21.26 -12.46 5.41
N ILE A 68 -21.95 -12.14 6.52
CA ILE A 68 -22.93 -11.08 6.60
C ILE A 68 -22.42 -9.97 7.52
N ARG A 69 -22.44 -8.72 7.02
CA ARG A 69 -22.14 -7.53 7.81
C ARG A 69 -23.40 -7.01 8.49
N GLU A 70 -23.82 -7.66 9.57
CA GLU A 70 -25.07 -7.38 10.30
C GLU A 70 -25.24 -5.90 10.67
N GLU A 71 -24.18 -5.24 11.13
CA GLU A 71 -24.19 -3.80 11.43
C GLU A 71 -24.64 -2.96 10.23
N LYS A 72 -24.12 -3.27 9.03
CA LYS A 72 -24.44 -2.54 7.82
C LYS A 72 -25.89 -2.79 7.39
N VAL A 73 -26.37 -4.02 7.56
CA VAL A 73 -27.76 -4.39 7.27
C VAL A 73 -28.71 -3.64 8.19
N SER A 74 -28.42 -3.61 9.50
CA SER A 74 -29.21 -2.85 10.48
C SER A 74 -29.25 -1.36 10.16
N GLN A 75 -28.10 -0.76 9.83
CA GLN A 75 -28.02 0.64 9.44
C GLN A 75 -28.90 0.97 8.22
N ILE A 76 -28.84 0.15 7.18
CA ILE A 76 -29.64 0.36 5.96
C ILE A 76 -31.14 0.19 6.26
N LYS A 77 -31.52 -0.83 7.04
CA LYS A 77 -32.92 -1.03 7.47
C LYS A 77 -33.46 0.19 8.21
N ALA A 78 -32.69 0.73 9.16
CA ALA A 78 -33.07 1.93 9.90
C ALA A 78 -33.25 3.15 8.98
N GLN A 79 -32.39 3.33 7.96
CA GLN A 79 -32.53 4.41 6.98
C GLN A 79 -33.79 4.27 6.12
N ILE A 80 -34.15 3.03 5.76
CA ILE A 80 -35.38 2.73 5.01
C ILE A 80 -36.60 3.03 5.86
N GLU A 81 -36.64 2.56 7.12
CA GLU A 81 -37.73 2.82 8.07
C GLU A 81 -37.90 4.32 8.36
N ALA A 82 -36.80 5.05 8.48
CA ALA A 82 -36.80 6.50 8.67
C ALA A 82 -37.16 7.29 7.40
N GLY A 83 -37.31 6.63 6.23
CA GLY A 83 -37.57 7.29 4.95
C GLY A 83 -36.41 8.16 4.44
N THR A 84 -35.20 7.99 4.99
CA THR A 84 -34.01 8.77 4.63
C THR A 84 -33.09 8.04 3.64
N TYR A 85 -33.44 6.81 3.28
CA TYR A 85 -32.73 6.05 2.26
C TYR A 85 -33.05 6.59 0.86
N ASN A 86 -32.14 7.41 0.32
CA ASN A 86 -32.25 7.99 -1.01
C ASN A 86 -31.14 7.47 -1.92
N VAL A 87 -31.52 6.84 -3.04
CA VAL A 87 -30.61 6.25 -4.02
C VAL A 87 -30.79 6.96 -5.36
N SER A 88 -29.69 7.28 -6.03
CA SER A 88 -29.75 7.92 -7.35
C SER A 88 -30.10 6.93 -8.46
N ASN A 89 -30.73 7.41 -9.53
CA ASN A 89 -31.03 6.59 -10.72
C ASN A 89 -29.79 5.91 -11.31
N ARG A 90 -28.63 6.55 -11.19
CA ARG A 90 -27.34 6.00 -11.64
C ARG A 90 -26.95 4.77 -10.83
N GLU A 91 -27.12 4.81 -9.51
CA GLU A 91 -26.80 3.68 -8.64
C GLU A 91 -27.74 2.51 -8.88
N ILE A 92 -29.02 2.78 -9.13
CA ILE A 92 -30.00 1.76 -9.53
C ILE A 92 -29.59 1.09 -10.84
N ALA A 93 -29.30 1.87 -11.88
CA ALA A 93 -28.86 1.33 -13.16
C ALA A 93 -27.57 0.50 -13.05
N ARG A 94 -26.62 0.97 -12.24
CA ARG A 94 -25.37 0.24 -11.97
C ARG A 94 -25.63 -1.10 -11.27
N ALA A 95 -26.55 -1.13 -10.30
CA ALA A 95 -26.92 -2.36 -9.60
C ALA A 95 -27.58 -3.37 -10.54
N MET A 96 -28.50 -2.93 -11.41
CA MET A 96 -29.18 -3.78 -12.39
C MET A 96 -28.19 -4.40 -13.40
N VAL A 97 -27.28 -3.61 -13.95
CA VAL A 97 -26.26 -4.12 -14.88
C VAL A 97 -25.29 -5.05 -14.14
N GLY A 98 -24.89 -4.70 -12.92
CA GLY A 98 -24.01 -5.53 -12.09
C GLY A 98 -24.61 -6.89 -11.76
N SER A 99 -25.90 -6.96 -11.41
CA SER A 99 -26.56 -8.23 -11.12
C SER A 99 -26.64 -9.12 -12.35
N LEU A 100 -27.00 -8.54 -13.52
CA LEU A 100 -27.04 -9.30 -14.77
C LEU A 100 -25.68 -9.89 -15.15
N LEU A 101 -24.60 -9.13 -14.98
CA LEU A 101 -23.25 -9.62 -15.28
C LEU A 101 -22.80 -10.73 -14.31
N ASN A 102 -23.20 -10.65 -13.05
CA ASN A 102 -22.90 -11.68 -12.06
C ASN A 102 -23.65 -13.01 -12.33
N GLU A 103 -24.80 -12.98 -13.00
CA GLU A 103 -25.56 -14.19 -13.34
C GLU A 103 -25.03 -14.93 -14.58
N ILE A 104 -24.26 -14.24 -15.42
CA ILE A 104 -23.72 -14.77 -16.68
C ILE A 104 -22.28 -15.31 -16.51
N ALA A 105 -21.59 -14.95 -15.42
CA ALA A 105 -20.22 -15.35 -15.10
C ALA A 105 -20.17 -16.56 -14.16
#